data_AF-B5Z792-F1
#
_entry.id   AF-B5Z792-F1
#
_cell.length_a   1.000
_cell.length_b   1.000
_cell.length_c   1.000
_cell.angle_alpha   90.00
_cell.angle_beta   90.00
_cell.angle_gamma   90.00
#
_symmetry.space_group_name_H-M   'P 1'
#
loop_
_entity.id
_entity.type
_entity.pdbx_description
1 polymer ?
#
loop_
_entity_poly.entity_id
_entity_poly.type
_entity_poly.pdbx_seq_one_letter_code
_entity_poly.pdbx_strand_id
1 'polypeptide(L)'
;MPLAKKEQQAIKREMEYLNRMIEKRRKDLQNLNNEISQARINLKEFITRYFSDLISQVSGTSLETFNDFVTREIGDKGINIETKVQNAFEREMQGISNEIAKIETGFNADMSFFEKHAGAIGKIGIDLLKQSKFINTTNIKVARDGIVAVAKFTGIDLAFKFKPWGAIKLSSNLNKALPLIGLAFEAWDSYNKYQKQEKFEKAKGEMKSHFDGQKQEILALINDEAKFKQTCFLSVFELEETIQACEESVKKTQECAQGLEKWIQTGEDFIKGEDFIDVEPEEE
;
A
#
# COMPACT_ATOMS: atom_id res chain seq x y z
N MET A 1 1.65 27.77 -43.65
CA MET A 1 1.04 26.44 -43.84
C MET A 1 2.03 25.27 -43.65
N PRO A 2 3.18 25.19 -44.34
CA PRO A 2 4.12 24.06 -44.18
C PRO A 2 4.68 23.88 -42.76
N LEU A 3 4.95 24.98 -42.05
CA LEU A 3 5.42 24.95 -40.66
C LEU A 3 4.37 24.35 -39.71
N ALA A 4 3.10 24.75 -39.83
CA ALA A 4 2.01 24.25 -39.00
C ALA A 4 1.82 22.73 -39.16
N LYS A 5 1.94 22.20 -40.38
CA LYS A 5 1.91 20.74 -40.64
C LYS A 5 3.07 20.01 -39.98
N LYS A 6 4.27 20.59 -40.04
CA LYS A 6 5.47 20.01 -39.41
C LYS A 6 5.31 19.92 -37.90
N GLU A 7 4.84 20.99 -37.25
CA GLU A 7 4.59 21.02 -35.81
C GLU A 7 3.45 20.07 -35.42
N GLN A 8 2.37 20.00 -36.22
CA GLN A 8 1.27 19.04 -36.01
C GLN A 8 1.76 17.58 -36.04
N GLN A 9 2.64 17.23 -36.98
CA GLN A 9 3.23 15.89 -37.04
C GLN A 9 4.12 15.58 -35.83
N ALA A 10 4.89 16.56 -35.34
CA ALA A 10 5.68 16.41 -34.11
C ALA A 10 4.78 16.18 -32.89
N ILE A 11 3.73 17.00 -32.75
CA ILE A 11 2.69 16.86 -31.72
C ILE A 11 2.07 15.46 -31.73
N LYS A 12 1.71 14.93 -32.90
CA LYS A 12 1.13 13.59 -33.03
C LYS A 12 2.08 12.50 -32.50
N ARG A 13 3.36 12.58 -32.82
CA ARG A 13 4.38 11.62 -32.34
C ARG A 13 4.57 11.70 -30.82
N GLU A 14 4.63 12.90 -30.26
CA GLU A 14 4.73 13.10 -28.81
C GLU A 14 3.50 12.55 -28.08
N MET A 15 2.30 12.74 -28.64
CA MET A 15 1.04 12.21 -28.09
C MET A 15 0.96 10.69 -28.15
N GLU A 16 1.41 10.06 -29.24
CA GLU A 16 1.48 8.60 -29.32
C GLU A 16 2.40 8.02 -28.23
N TYR A 17 3.52 8.68 -27.94
CA TYR A 17 4.43 8.26 -26.87
C TYR A 17 3.81 8.42 -25.48
N LEU A 18 3.20 9.58 -25.19
CA LEU A 18 2.50 9.83 -23.92
C LEU A 18 1.37 8.82 -23.67
N ASN A 19 0.57 8.51 -24.70
CA ASN A 19 -0.50 7.52 -24.58
C ASN A 19 0.04 6.13 -24.23
N ARG A 20 1.10 5.68 -24.91
CA ARG A 20 1.75 4.39 -24.60
C ARG A 20 2.29 4.33 -23.18
N MET A 21 2.85 5.45 -22.69
CA MET A 21 3.33 5.56 -21.32
C MET A 21 2.18 5.42 -20.32
N ILE A 22 1.10 6.18 -20.51
CA ILE A 22 -0.07 6.13 -19.64
C ILE A 22 -0.68 4.72 -19.62
N GLU A 23 -0.83 4.08 -20.79
CA GLU A 23 -1.31 2.70 -20.89
C GLU A 23 -0.42 1.73 -20.10
N LYS A 24 0.90 1.86 -20.23
CA LYS A 24 1.87 1.06 -19.47
C LYS A 24 1.71 1.30 -17.97
N ARG A 25 1.60 2.56 -17.52
CA ARG A 25 1.41 2.91 -16.10
C ARG A 25 0.09 2.41 -15.54
N ARG A 26 -1.00 2.45 -16.32
CA ARG A 26 -2.28 1.81 -15.96
C ARG A 26 -2.13 0.32 -15.73
N LYS A 27 -1.43 -0.37 -16.63
CA LYS A 27 -1.19 -1.82 -16.50
C LYS A 27 -0.33 -2.12 -15.27
N ASP A 28 0.70 -1.31 -15.02
CA ASP A 28 1.54 -1.43 -13.83
C ASP A 28 0.71 -1.26 -12.55
N LEU A 29 -0.15 -0.23 -12.48
CA LEU A 29 -1.07 0.00 -11.37
C LEU A 29 -2.10 -1.13 -11.19
N GLN A 30 -2.63 -1.67 -12.28
CA GLN A 30 -3.56 -2.80 -12.22
C GLN A 30 -2.89 -4.04 -11.64
N ASN A 31 -1.66 -4.35 -12.08
CA ASN A 31 -0.89 -5.47 -11.53
C ASN A 31 -0.60 -5.26 -10.04
N LEU A 32 -0.21 -4.05 -9.65
CA LEU A 32 0.04 -3.69 -8.26
C LEU A 32 -1.21 -3.86 -7.39
N ASN A 33 -2.37 -3.44 -7.88
CA ASN A 33 -3.66 -3.63 -7.21
C ASN A 33 -4.03 -5.12 -7.05
N ASN A 34 -3.68 -5.96 -8.01
CA ASN A 34 -3.84 -7.41 -7.90
C ASN A 34 -2.92 -8.00 -6.82
N GLU A 35 -1.66 -7.57 -6.76
CA GLU A 35 -0.71 -8.02 -5.72
C GLU A 35 -1.17 -7.60 -4.32
N ILE A 36 -1.64 -6.37 -4.16
CA ILE A 36 -2.22 -5.88 -2.90
C ILE A 36 -3.42 -6.74 -2.48
N SER A 37 -4.29 -7.06 -3.43
CA SER A 37 -5.45 -7.92 -3.17
C SER A 37 -5.04 -9.32 -2.73
N GLN A 38 -4.04 -9.91 -3.39
CA GLN A 38 -3.51 -11.22 -3.02
C GLN A 38 -2.84 -11.21 -1.65
N ALA A 39 -2.02 -10.20 -1.34
CA ALA A 39 -1.39 -10.03 -0.04
C ALA A 39 -2.44 -9.95 1.07
N ARG A 40 -3.55 -9.23 0.86
CA ARG A 40 -4.66 -9.16 1.82
C ARG A 40 -5.30 -10.53 2.07
N ILE A 41 -5.52 -11.32 1.01
CA ILE A 41 -6.06 -12.69 1.13
C ILE A 41 -5.11 -13.56 1.96
N ASN A 42 -3.82 -13.55 1.63
CA ASN A 42 -2.80 -14.34 2.33
C ASN A 42 -2.68 -13.93 3.82
N LEU A 43 -2.68 -12.62 4.10
CA LEU A 43 -2.67 -12.10 5.47
C LEU A 43 -3.92 -12.51 6.24
N LYS A 44 -5.10 -12.41 5.62
CA LYS A 44 -6.37 -12.83 6.23
C LYS A 44 -6.33 -14.31 6.61
N GLU A 45 -5.85 -15.17 5.73
CA GLU A 45 -5.70 -16.61 6.00
C GLU A 45 -4.70 -16.87 7.13
N PHE A 46 -3.53 -16.21 7.08
CA PHE A 46 -2.51 -16.32 8.11
C PHE A 46 -3.04 -15.91 9.49
N ILE A 47 -3.62 -14.72 9.61
CA ILE A 47 -4.13 -14.16 10.87
C ILE A 47 -5.27 -15.03 11.42
N THR A 48 -6.21 -15.44 10.56
CA THR A 48 -7.33 -16.29 10.97
C THR A 48 -6.83 -17.60 11.57
N ARG A 49 -5.91 -18.29 10.88
CA ARG A 49 -5.35 -19.56 11.33
C ARG A 49 -4.52 -19.39 12.59
N TYR A 50 -3.57 -18.46 12.59
CA TYR A 50 -2.62 -18.26 13.67
C TYR A 50 -3.33 -17.96 15.01
N PHE A 51 -4.27 -17.01 15.02
CA PHE A 51 -4.98 -16.68 16.26
C PHE A 51 -5.99 -17.76 16.66
N SER A 52 -6.60 -18.48 15.71
CA SER A 52 -7.46 -19.62 16.03
C SER A 52 -6.66 -20.76 16.67
N ASP A 53 -5.43 -21.00 16.20
CA ASP A 53 -4.52 -21.97 16.77
C ASP A 53 -4.09 -21.55 18.19
N LEU A 54 -3.79 -20.27 18.44
CA LEU A 54 -3.50 -19.77 19.79
C LEU A 54 -4.68 -19.99 20.75
N ILE A 55 -5.91 -19.68 20.31
CA ILE A 55 -7.14 -19.88 21.08
C ILE A 55 -7.37 -21.37 21.39
N SER A 56 -7.13 -22.25 20.41
CA SER A 56 -7.24 -23.69 20.57
C SER A 56 -6.20 -24.24 21.54
N GLN A 57 -4.94 -23.84 21.36
CA GLN A 57 -3.82 -24.25 22.22
C GLN A 57 -4.05 -23.83 23.67
N VAL A 58 -4.35 -22.55 23.94
CA VAL A 58 -4.61 -22.09 25.31
C VAL A 58 -5.82 -22.79 25.92
N SER A 59 -6.85 -23.13 25.14
CA SER A 59 -8.00 -23.91 25.63
C SER A 59 -7.59 -25.31 26.07
N GLY A 60 -6.63 -25.93 25.39
CA GLY A 60 -6.13 -27.28 25.64
C GLY A 60 -5.07 -27.40 26.75
N THR A 61 -4.48 -26.30 27.21
CA THR A 61 -3.46 -26.36 28.27
C THR A 61 -4.04 -26.77 29.62
N SER A 62 -3.29 -27.60 30.34
CA SER A 62 -3.40 -27.84 31.78
C SER A 62 -2.49 -26.87 32.57
N LEU A 63 -2.57 -26.92 33.89
CA LEU A 63 -1.71 -26.13 34.77
C LEU A 63 -0.21 -26.38 34.51
N GLU A 64 0.14 -27.64 34.28
CA GLU A 64 1.51 -28.11 34.06
C GLU A 64 2.06 -27.68 32.70
N THR A 65 1.20 -27.56 31.69
CA THR A 65 1.59 -27.28 30.29
C THR A 65 1.40 -25.82 29.88
N PHE A 66 0.75 -25.02 30.72
CA PHE A 66 0.46 -23.61 30.44
C PHE A 66 1.73 -22.77 30.29
N ASN A 67 2.73 -22.97 31.14
CA ASN A 67 3.96 -22.19 31.09
C ASN A 67 4.76 -22.45 29.80
N ASP A 68 4.75 -23.69 29.32
CA ASP A 68 5.37 -24.06 28.04
C ASP A 68 4.67 -23.36 26.86
N PHE A 69 3.33 -23.32 26.88
CA PHE A 69 2.55 -22.56 25.89
C PHE A 69 2.89 -21.06 25.91
N VAL A 70 2.89 -20.43 27.10
CA VAL A 70 3.20 -19.01 27.23
C VAL A 70 4.62 -18.71 26.71
N THR A 71 5.61 -19.50 27.10
CA THR A 71 7.01 -19.30 26.69
C THR A 71 7.17 -19.48 25.17
N ARG A 72 6.56 -20.52 24.60
CA ARG A 72 6.72 -20.86 23.18
C ARG A 72 5.92 -19.96 22.25
N GLU A 73 4.66 -19.72 22.57
CA GLU A 73 3.74 -19.02 21.66
C GLU A 73 3.67 -17.52 21.89
N ILE A 74 3.75 -17.08 23.15
CA ILE A 74 3.59 -15.68 23.52
C ILE A 74 4.96 -15.00 23.65
N GLY A 75 5.90 -15.65 24.34
CA GLY A 75 7.20 -15.07 24.68
C GLY A 75 7.07 -13.95 25.72
N ASP A 76 8.20 -13.37 26.13
CA ASP A 76 8.17 -12.23 27.06
C ASP A 76 7.41 -11.06 26.43
N LYS A 77 6.42 -10.53 27.17
CA LYS A 77 5.55 -9.43 26.74
C LYS A 77 4.89 -9.61 25.36
N GLY A 78 4.71 -10.85 24.88
CA GLY A 78 4.07 -11.09 23.57
C GLY A 78 5.01 -10.99 22.36
N ILE A 79 6.32 -10.92 22.56
CA ILE A 79 7.30 -10.71 21.49
C ILE A 79 7.22 -11.77 20.37
N ASN A 80 6.85 -13.01 20.69
CA ASN A 80 6.75 -14.07 19.68
C ASN A 80 5.52 -13.86 18.78
N ILE A 81 4.40 -13.39 19.34
CA ILE A 81 3.20 -13.02 18.58
C ILE A 81 3.51 -11.84 17.67
N GLU A 82 4.10 -10.79 18.23
CA GLU A 82 4.53 -9.58 17.50
C GLU A 82 5.41 -9.95 16.30
N THR A 83 6.48 -10.70 16.55
CA THR A 83 7.43 -11.11 15.51
C THR A 83 6.76 -11.96 14.42
N LYS A 84 5.90 -12.93 14.79
CA LYS A 84 5.21 -13.79 13.82
C LYS A 84 4.24 -12.99 12.95
N VAL A 85 3.49 -12.05 13.53
CA VAL A 85 2.59 -11.17 12.78
C VAL A 85 3.39 -10.24 11.88
N GLN A 86 4.41 -9.55 12.41
CA GLN A 86 5.27 -8.67 11.64
C GLN A 86 5.85 -9.39 10.42
N ASN A 87 6.50 -10.54 10.62
CA ASN A 87 7.10 -11.34 9.54
C ASN A 87 6.09 -11.72 8.45
N ALA A 88 4.83 -11.98 8.80
CA ALA A 88 3.80 -12.24 7.80
C ALA A 88 3.53 -10.99 6.95
N PHE A 89 3.38 -9.82 7.58
CA PHE A 89 3.24 -8.56 6.87
C PHE A 89 4.46 -8.27 5.99
N GLU A 90 5.70 -8.42 6.50
CA GLU A 90 6.89 -8.15 5.70
C GLU A 90 6.95 -9.04 4.45
N ARG A 91 6.66 -10.34 4.61
CA ARG A 91 6.68 -11.30 3.52
C ARG A 91 5.66 -10.96 2.43
N GLU A 92 4.41 -10.66 2.82
CA GLU A 92 3.36 -10.38 1.84
C GLU A 92 3.53 -8.98 1.20
N MET A 93 4.16 -8.02 1.88
CA MET A 93 4.36 -6.65 1.38
C MET A 93 5.64 -6.46 0.55
N GLN A 94 6.59 -7.39 0.64
CA GLN A 94 7.87 -7.28 -0.06
C GLN A 94 7.72 -7.24 -1.59
N GLY A 95 6.86 -8.09 -2.16
CA GLY A 95 6.59 -8.11 -3.61
C GLY A 95 6.04 -6.78 -4.11
N ILE A 96 5.01 -6.28 -3.42
CA ILE A 96 4.36 -4.99 -3.71
C ILE A 96 5.38 -3.85 -3.68
N SER A 97 6.29 -3.87 -2.70
CA SER A 97 7.32 -2.84 -2.56
C SER A 97 8.33 -2.87 -3.72
N ASN A 98 8.67 -4.06 -4.21
CA ASN A 98 9.53 -4.20 -5.38
C ASN A 98 8.84 -3.69 -6.65
N GLU A 99 7.55 -3.96 -6.83
CA GLU A 99 6.79 -3.43 -7.97
C GLU A 99 6.63 -1.91 -7.90
N ILE A 100 6.42 -1.32 -6.71
CA ILE A 100 6.42 0.15 -6.53
C ILE A 100 7.77 0.74 -6.98
N ALA A 101 8.89 0.18 -6.53
CA ALA A 101 10.23 0.66 -6.90
C ALA A 101 10.50 0.56 -8.41
N LYS A 102 10.00 -0.50 -9.05
CA LYS A 102 10.07 -0.69 -10.51
C LYS A 102 9.22 0.34 -11.26
N ILE A 103 8.02 0.65 -10.76
CA ILE A 103 7.15 1.69 -11.34
C ILE A 103 7.83 3.06 -11.24
N GLU A 104 8.37 3.40 -10.08
CA GLU A 104 9.11 4.64 -9.86
C GLU A 104 10.31 4.77 -10.80
N THR A 105 11.09 3.69 -10.94
CA THR A 105 12.20 3.65 -11.91
C THR A 105 11.71 3.90 -13.34
N GLY A 106 10.56 3.33 -13.70
CA GLY A 106 9.91 3.60 -14.98
C GLY A 106 9.54 5.07 -15.16
N PHE A 107 8.92 5.70 -14.15
CA PHE A 107 8.58 7.12 -14.17
C PHE A 107 9.82 8.02 -14.32
N ASN A 108 10.92 7.68 -13.65
CA ASN A 108 12.18 8.43 -13.79
C ASN A 108 12.77 8.30 -15.20
N ALA A 109 12.67 7.13 -15.82
CA ALA A 109 13.09 6.94 -17.21
C ALA A 109 12.21 7.73 -18.18
N ASP A 110 10.90 7.72 -17.96
CA ASP A 110 9.91 8.48 -18.73
C ASP A 110 10.17 10.00 -18.62
N MET A 111 10.44 10.50 -17.41
CA MET A 111 10.87 11.88 -17.17
C MET A 111 12.15 12.23 -17.95
N SER A 112 13.21 11.41 -17.83
CA SER A 112 14.46 11.67 -18.54
C SER A 112 14.27 11.65 -20.06
N PHE A 113 13.36 10.83 -20.57
CA PHE A 113 13.06 10.81 -21.99
C PHE A 113 12.42 12.13 -22.43
N PHE A 114 11.41 12.61 -21.70
CA PHE A 114 10.80 13.89 -22.01
C PHE A 114 11.80 15.04 -21.90
N GLU A 115 12.62 15.11 -20.84
CA GLU A 115 13.59 16.20 -20.72
C GLU A 115 14.58 16.28 -21.90
N LYS A 116 14.88 15.15 -22.54
CA LYS A 116 15.80 15.06 -23.69
C LYS A 116 15.12 15.27 -25.04
N HIS A 117 13.83 14.99 -25.16
CA HIS A 117 13.14 14.87 -26.45
C HIS A 117 11.84 15.67 -26.56
N ALA A 118 11.43 16.40 -25.52
CA ALA A 118 10.16 17.11 -25.46
C ALA A 118 10.14 18.41 -26.28
N GLY A 119 9.14 18.54 -27.15
CA GLY A 119 8.57 19.81 -27.58
C GLY A 119 7.60 20.38 -26.53
N ALA A 120 6.55 21.08 -26.98
CA ALA A 120 5.57 21.68 -26.06
C ALA A 120 4.77 20.64 -25.25
N ILE A 121 4.53 19.46 -25.82
CA ILE A 121 3.71 18.41 -25.19
C ILE A 121 4.54 17.61 -24.18
N GLY A 122 5.79 17.31 -24.49
CA GLY A 122 6.67 16.69 -23.50
C GLY A 122 6.94 17.59 -22.28
N LYS A 123 6.85 18.93 -22.39
CA LYS A 123 6.87 19.84 -21.22
C LYS A 123 5.68 19.63 -20.28
N ILE A 124 4.48 19.41 -20.84
CA ILE A 124 3.28 19.06 -20.07
C ILE A 124 3.52 17.75 -19.32
N GLY A 125 4.10 16.74 -19.99
CA GLY A 125 4.49 15.48 -19.37
C GLY A 125 5.46 15.68 -18.20
N ILE A 126 6.52 16.46 -18.39
CA ILE A 126 7.50 16.79 -17.34
C ILE A 126 6.83 17.49 -16.15
N ASP A 127 5.99 18.48 -16.39
CA ASP A 127 5.35 19.26 -15.32
C ASP A 127 4.41 18.38 -14.49
N LEU A 128 3.64 17.51 -15.13
CA LEU A 128 2.77 16.55 -14.43
C LEU A 128 3.58 15.57 -13.59
N LEU A 129 4.66 15.02 -14.15
CA LEU A 129 5.52 14.11 -13.42
C LEU A 129 6.26 14.81 -12.28
N LYS A 130 6.65 16.09 -12.42
CA LYS A 130 7.29 16.88 -11.35
C LYS A 130 6.32 17.25 -10.24
N GLN A 131 5.06 17.46 -10.58
CA GLN A 131 3.98 17.71 -9.61
C GLN A 131 3.52 16.43 -8.90
N SER A 132 3.88 15.26 -9.42
CA SER A 132 3.55 13.99 -8.79
C SER A 132 4.23 13.85 -7.43
N LYS A 133 3.41 13.55 -6.42
CA LYS A 133 3.90 13.22 -5.08
C LYS A 133 4.62 11.88 -5.08
N PHE A 134 4.18 10.94 -5.92
CA PHE A 134 4.72 9.59 -6.02
C PHE A 134 6.24 9.53 -6.31
N ILE A 135 6.76 10.42 -7.17
CA ILE A 135 8.20 10.48 -7.52
C ILE A 135 9.03 11.15 -6.42
N ASN A 136 8.41 12.03 -5.62
CA ASN A 136 9.08 12.77 -4.55
C ASN A 136 9.09 12.01 -3.20
N THR A 137 8.18 11.06 -3.02
CA THR A 137 8.13 10.22 -1.82
C THR A 137 9.26 9.17 -1.89
N THR A 138 10.13 9.09 -0.88
CA THR A 138 11.22 8.10 -0.85
C THR A 138 10.65 6.67 -0.72
N ASN A 139 10.23 6.04 -1.82
CA ASN A 139 9.42 4.82 -1.78
C ASN A 139 10.18 3.57 -1.31
N ILE A 140 11.52 3.61 -1.24
CA ILE A 140 12.35 2.59 -0.59
C ILE A 140 11.95 2.40 0.89
N LYS A 141 11.24 3.37 1.49
CA LYS A 141 10.70 3.27 2.85
C LYS A 141 9.31 2.65 2.92
N VAL A 142 8.57 2.46 1.82
CA VAL A 142 7.15 2.07 1.83
C VAL A 142 6.90 0.70 2.48
N ALA A 143 7.78 -0.29 2.25
CA ALA A 143 7.69 -1.58 2.93
C ALA A 143 7.80 -1.39 4.45
N ARG A 144 8.85 -0.70 4.89
CA ARG A 144 9.17 -0.48 6.31
C ARG A 144 8.12 0.41 6.98
N ASP A 145 7.72 1.49 6.33
CA ASP A 145 6.73 2.44 6.83
C ASP A 145 5.33 1.82 6.83
N GLY A 146 5.01 0.95 5.87
CA GLY A 146 3.78 0.15 5.84
C GLY A 146 3.73 -0.89 6.96
N ILE A 147 4.82 -1.63 7.20
CA ILE A 147 4.95 -2.55 8.34
C ILE A 147 4.86 -1.78 9.67
N VAL A 148 5.57 -0.66 9.79
CA VAL A 148 5.54 0.21 10.98
C VAL A 148 4.16 0.86 11.15
N ALA A 149 3.48 1.22 10.07
CA ALA A 149 2.13 1.77 10.10
C ALA A 149 1.12 0.71 10.49
N VAL A 150 1.19 -0.52 9.97
CA VAL A 150 0.41 -1.66 10.46
C VAL A 150 0.69 -1.90 11.93
N ALA A 151 1.95 -1.88 12.37
CA ALA A 151 2.31 -2.10 13.75
C ALA A 151 1.72 -1.00 14.66
N LYS A 152 1.81 0.27 14.25
CA LYS A 152 1.19 1.40 14.95
C LYS A 152 -0.33 1.37 14.91
N PHE A 153 -0.93 0.99 13.78
CA PHE A 153 -2.37 1.04 13.50
C PHE A 153 -3.12 -0.09 14.21
N THR A 154 -2.57 -1.30 14.17
CA THR A 154 -3.13 -2.48 14.86
C THR A 154 -2.83 -2.45 16.36
N GLY A 155 -2.11 -1.44 16.86
CA GLY A 155 -1.69 -1.40 18.26
C GLY A 155 -0.72 -2.52 18.62
N ILE A 156 0.03 -3.04 17.63
CA ILE A 156 1.33 -3.68 17.86
C ILE A 156 2.35 -2.55 18.14
N ASP A 157 2.00 -1.53 18.89
CA ASP A 157 2.44 -1.40 20.27
C ASP A 157 1.90 -2.53 21.19
N LEU A 158 2.26 -3.78 20.88
CA LEU A 158 1.94 -4.96 21.71
C LEU A 158 2.57 -4.81 23.10
N ALA A 159 3.58 -3.94 23.20
CA ALA A 159 4.19 -3.51 24.44
C ALA A 159 3.30 -2.59 25.32
N PHE A 160 2.24 -1.94 24.80
CA PHE A 160 1.54 -0.88 25.56
C PHE A 160 0.00 -0.84 25.57
N LYS A 161 -0.73 -1.72 24.87
CA LYS A 161 -2.20 -1.81 25.07
C LYS A 161 -2.73 -3.15 25.57
N PHE A 162 -1.97 -4.23 25.50
CA PHE A 162 -2.31 -5.46 26.21
C PHE A 162 -1.87 -5.39 27.68
N LYS A 163 -2.71 -4.83 28.54
CA LYS A 163 -2.59 -4.94 30.00
C LYS A 163 -3.67 -5.85 30.64
N PRO A 164 -3.71 -7.16 30.37
CA PRO A 164 -4.21 -8.11 31.35
C PRO A 164 -3.10 -8.77 32.16
N TRP A 165 -1.85 -8.28 32.06
CA TRP A 165 -0.68 -8.96 32.62
C TRP A 165 0.06 -8.09 33.61
N GLY A 166 -0.01 -8.49 34.88
CA GLY A 166 1.12 -8.35 35.80
C GLY A 166 2.27 -9.24 35.31
N ALA A 167 3.49 -8.70 35.35
CA ALA A 167 4.71 -9.26 34.79
C ALA A 167 4.98 -10.75 35.13
N ILE A 168 5.51 -11.50 34.15
CA ILE A 168 6.26 -12.73 34.41
C ILE A 168 7.75 -12.36 34.49
N LYS A 169 8.42 -12.82 35.55
CA LYS A 169 9.87 -13.07 35.50
C LYS A 169 10.08 -14.45 34.91
N LEU A 170 10.51 -14.53 33.67
CA LEU A 170 11.01 -15.79 33.08
C LEU A 170 12.47 -16.09 33.47
N SER A 171 13.00 -15.44 34.52
CA SER A 171 14.26 -15.85 35.13
C SER A 171 14.27 -15.61 36.63
N SER A 172 14.84 -16.57 37.35
CA SER A 172 15.33 -16.40 38.71
C SER A 172 16.34 -15.23 38.73
N ASN A 173 16.19 -14.33 39.71
CA ASN A 173 16.99 -13.10 39.98
C ASN A 173 16.73 -11.85 39.10
N LEU A 174 15.94 -10.89 39.63
CA LEU A 174 16.22 -9.42 39.62
C LEU A 174 15.08 -8.57 40.21
N ASN A 175 15.41 -7.73 41.19
CA ASN A 175 14.59 -6.88 42.08
C ASN A 175 13.22 -6.29 41.65
N LYS A 176 12.26 -6.45 42.58
CA LYS A 176 11.17 -5.56 43.11
C LYS A 176 10.69 -4.32 42.31
N ALA A 177 9.46 -4.36 41.78
CA ALA A 177 8.39 -3.33 41.87
C ALA A 177 7.09 -3.78 41.10
N LEU A 178 5.96 -3.95 41.83
CA LEU A 178 4.51 -4.00 41.47
C LEU A 178 3.98 -4.61 40.12
N PRO A 179 2.72 -5.14 40.03
CA PRO A 179 2.04 -6.19 40.82
C PRO A 179 1.45 -7.35 39.95
N LEU A 180 1.58 -8.59 40.47
CA LEU A 180 0.69 -9.78 40.40
C LEU A 180 -0.05 -10.20 39.09
N ILE A 181 0.46 -11.23 38.37
CA ILE A 181 -0.27 -12.50 38.12
C ILE A 181 0.76 -13.64 38.20
N GLY A 182 0.66 -14.44 39.25
CA GLY A 182 1.25 -15.76 39.31
C GLY A 182 0.14 -16.74 39.63
N LEU A 183 -0.01 -17.77 38.80
CA LEU A 183 -0.20 -19.08 39.40
C LEU A 183 1.18 -19.54 39.89
N ALA A 184 1.68 -18.91 40.94
CA ALA A 184 2.74 -19.47 41.74
C ALA A 184 2.12 -20.64 42.52
N PHE A 185 2.12 -21.84 41.95
CA PHE A 185 1.68 -23.04 42.67
C PHE A 185 2.61 -23.39 43.84
N GLU A 186 3.82 -22.84 43.86
CA GLU A 186 4.86 -23.14 44.85
C GLU A 186 4.57 -22.61 46.26
N ALA A 187 3.63 -21.66 46.43
CA ALA A 187 3.29 -21.08 47.74
C ALA A 187 1.81 -21.24 48.13
N TRP A 188 1.16 -22.33 47.67
CA TRP A 188 -0.30 -22.47 47.79
C TRP A 188 -0.77 -23.81 48.36
N ASP A 189 -0.15 -24.29 49.45
CA ASP A 189 -0.62 -25.50 50.15
C ASP A 189 -2.00 -25.34 50.82
N SER A 190 -2.54 -24.11 50.92
CA SER A 190 -3.79 -23.83 51.67
C SER A 190 -5.06 -23.57 50.84
N TYR A 191 -5.05 -23.65 49.49
CA TYR A 191 -6.29 -23.56 48.67
C TYR A 191 -6.84 -24.93 48.32
N ASN A 192 -8.16 -25.04 48.35
CA ASN A 192 -8.87 -26.15 47.73
C ASN A 192 -8.62 -26.20 46.21
N LYS A 193 -8.31 -27.40 45.70
CA LYS A 193 -8.03 -27.72 44.28
C LYS A 193 -9.02 -27.10 43.29
N TYR A 194 -10.29 -27.02 43.69
CA TYR A 194 -11.38 -26.42 42.90
C TYR A 194 -11.16 -24.94 42.57
N GLN A 195 -10.80 -24.11 43.55
CA GLN A 195 -10.63 -22.67 43.33
C GLN A 195 -9.37 -22.37 42.49
N LYS A 196 -8.35 -23.26 42.53
CA LYS A 196 -7.19 -23.15 41.63
C LYS A 196 -7.59 -23.41 40.17
N GLN A 197 -8.41 -24.43 39.93
CA GLN A 197 -8.93 -24.74 38.59
C GLN A 197 -9.83 -23.61 38.06
N GLU A 198 -10.72 -23.07 38.90
CA GLU A 198 -11.61 -21.97 38.50
C GLU A 198 -10.83 -20.72 38.05
N LYS A 199 -9.82 -20.31 38.84
CA LYS A 199 -8.96 -19.17 38.47
C LYS A 199 -8.18 -19.42 37.18
N PHE A 200 -7.70 -20.65 36.98
CA PHE A 200 -6.98 -21.01 35.76
C PHE A 200 -7.89 -20.98 34.52
N GLU A 201 -9.08 -21.56 34.60
CA GLU A 201 -10.04 -21.51 33.49
C GLU A 201 -10.50 -20.08 33.19
N LYS A 202 -10.66 -19.23 34.22
CA LYS A 202 -10.92 -17.80 34.02
C LYS A 202 -9.78 -17.11 33.27
N ALA A 203 -8.52 -17.34 33.66
CA ALA A 203 -7.36 -16.77 32.98
C ALA A 203 -7.28 -17.23 31.51
N LYS A 204 -7.53 -18.53 31.24
CA LYS A 204 -7.65 -19.05 29.87
C LYS A 204 -8.76 -18.34 29.09
N GLY A 205 -9.92 -18.12 29.71
CA GLY A 205 -11.04 -17.39 29.11
C GLY A 205 -10.66 -15.95 28.70
N GLU A 206 -9.98 -15.23 29.57
CA GLU A 206 -9.49 -13.86 29.30
C GLU A 206 -8.48 -13.84 28.14
N MET A 207 -7.54 -14.81 28.10
CA MET A 207 -6.59 -14.94 26.98
C MET A 207 -7.27 -15.17 25.64
N LYS A 208 -8.25 -16.08 25.61
CA LYS A 208 -9.01 -16.37 24.39
C LYS A 208 -9.74 -15.15 23.89
N SER A 209 -10.40 -14.43 24.79
CA SER A 209 -11.11 -13.19 24.43
C SER A 209 -10.17 -12.16 23.83
N HIS A 210 -8.95 -12.06 24.35
CA HIS A 210 -7.98 -11.13 23.79
C HIS A 210 -7.44 -11.57 22.43
N PHE A 211 -7.05 -12.84 22.28
CA PHE A 211 -6.59 -13.35 20.99
C PHE A 211 -7.68 -13.18 19.92
N ASP A 212 -8.95 -13.38 20.28
CA ASP A 212 -10.05 -13.12 19.38
C ASP A 212 -10.20 -11.62 19.06
N GLY A 213 -10.09 -10.74 20.06
CA GLY A 213 -10.11 -9.28 19.87
C GLY A 213 -9.03 -8.80 18.90
N GLN A 214 -7.77 -9.20 19.12
CA GLN A 214 -6.66 -8.86 18.23
C GLN A 214 -6.85 -9.40 16.82
N LYS A 215 -7.33 -10.64 16.69
CA LYS A 215 -7.69 -11.22 15.40
C LYS A 215 -8.72 -10.35 14.69
N GLN A 216 -9.79 -9.93 15.36
CA GLN A 216 -10.83 -9.08 14.75
C GLN A 216 -10.29 -7.71 14.33
N GLU A 217 -9.47 -7.06 15.17
CA GLU A 217 -8.88 -5.75 14.85
C GLU A 217 -7.98 -5.80 13.62
N ILE A 218 -7.09 -6.80 13.54
CA ILE A 218 -6.21 -6.98 12.38
C ILE A 218 -7.03 -7.33 11.14
N LEU A 219 -8.02 -8.22 11.26
CA LEU A 219 -8.91 -8.55 10.14
C LEU A 219 -9.76 -7.36 9.68
N ALA A 220 -10.17 -6.47 10.58
CA ALA A 220 -10.92 -5.27 10.22
C ALA A 220 -10.07 -4.33 9.34
N LEU A 221 -8.77 -4.15 9.67
CA LEU A 221 -7.84 -3.42 8.80
C LEU A 221 -7.70 -4.11 7.44
N ILE A 222 -7.46 -5.42 7.42
CA ILE A 222 -7.21 -6.16 6.16
C ILE A 222 -8.45 -6.17 5.27
N ASN A 223 -9.66 -6.32 5.83
CA ASN A 223 -10.90 -6.39 5.06
C ASN A 223 -11.31 -5.04 4.47
N ASP A 224 -10.90 -3.92 5.06
CA ASP A 224 -11.09 -2.58 4.49
C ASP A 224 -9.97 -2.26 3.49
N GLU A 225 -10.24 -2.45 2.20
CA GLU A 225 -9.24 -2.28 1.15
C GLU A 225 -8.67 -0.86 1.08
N ALA A 226 -9.54 0.14 1.14
CA ALA A 226 -9.13 1.53 1.00
C ALA A 226 -8.24 1.93 2.18
N LYS A 227 -8.65 1.55 3.40
CA LYS A 227 -7.87 1.82 4.61
C LYS A 227 -6.57 1.04 4.64
N PHE A 228 -6.57 -0.21 4.20
CA PHE A 228 -5.35 -1.03 4.09
C PHE A 228 -4.35 -0.39 3.13
N LYS A 229 -4.80 0.00 1.93
CA LYS A 229 -3.96 0.70 0.95
C LYS A 229 -3.43 2.01 1.49
N GLN A 230 -4.29 2.85 2.06
CA GLN A 230 -3.87 4.14 2.61
C GLN A 230 -2.87 4.01 3.76
N THR A 231 -3.05 3.01 4.62
CA THR A 231 -2.19 2.78 5.79
C THR A 231 -0.85 2.17 5.40
N CYS A 232 -0.86 1.19 4.49
CA CYS A 232 0.33 0.39 4.18
C CYS A 232 1.07 0.87 2.93
N PHE A 233 0.38 1.56 2.03
CA PHE A 233 0.80 1.86 0.67
C PHE A 233 0.32 3.24 0.20
N LEU A 234 0.57 4.28 1.00
CA LEU A 234 0.16 5.65 0.65
C LEU A 234 0.64 6.07 -0.75
N SER A 235 1.84 5.66 -1.14
CA SER A 235 2.40 5.93 -2.47
C SER A 235 1.55 5.33 -3.60
N VAL A 236 0.85 4.22 -3.40
CA VAL A 236 -0.05 3.65 -4.41
C VAL A 236 -1.25 4.56 -4.66
N PHE A 237 -1.78 5.19 -3.62
CA PHE A 237 -2.83 6.19 -3.77
C PHE A 237 -2.32 7.43 -4.52
N GLU A 238 -1.11 7.90 -4.20
CA GLU A 238 -0.47 9.02 -4.94
C GLU A 238 -0.20 8.67 -6.41
N LEU A 239 0.12 7.41 -6.70
CA LEU A 239 0.29 6.89 -8.05
C LEU A 239 -1.03 6.90 -8.83
N GLU A 240 -2.12 6.46 -8.20
CA GLU A 240 -3.48 6.50 -8.78
C GLU A 240 -3.87 7.93 -9.17
N GLU A 241 -3.72 8.88 -8.25
CA GLU A 241 -3.99 10.31 -8.51
C GLU A 241 -3.11 10.86 -9.65
N THR A 242 -1.82 10.49 -9.67
CA THR A 242 -0.88 10.92 -10.71
C THR A 242 -1.28 10.42 -12.09
N ILE A 243 -1.60 9.12 -12.21
CA ILE A 243 -2.01 8.51 -13.48
C ILE A 243 -3.29 9.18 -13.98
N GLN A 244 -4.27 9.41 -13.09
CA GLN A 244 -5.51 10.09 -13.44
C GLN A 244 -5.27 11.53 -13.94
N ALA A 245 -4.44 12.30 -13.24
CA ALA A 245 -4.11 13.67 -13.67
C ALA A 245 -3.41 13.69 -15.04
N CYS A 246 -2.52 12.73 -15.29
CA CYS A 246 -1.88 12.55 -16.59
C CYS A 246 -2.90 12.26 -17.70
N GLU A 247 -3.85 11.36 -17.45
CA GLU A 247 -4.91 11.01 -18.41
C GLU A 247 -5.79 12.20 -18.77
N GLU A 248 -6.21 12.97 -17.76
CA GLU A 248 -7.04 14.16 -17.98
C GLU A 248 -6.30 15.23 -18.79
N SER A 249 -5.01 15.44 -18.51
CA SER A 249 -4.18 16.40 -19.24
C SER A 249 -3.91 15.96 -20.68
N VAL A 250 -3.60 14.68 -20.90
CA VAL A 250 -3.41 14.13 -22.24
C VAL A 250 -4.70 14.21 -23.05
N LYS A 251 -5.86 13.92 -22.45
CA LYS A 251 -7.15 14.07 -23.13
C LYS A 251 -7.39 15.51 -23.60
N LYS A 252 -7.18 16.51 -22.73
CA LYS A 252 -7.31 17.94 -23.11
C LYS A 252 -6.35 18.33 -24.24
N THR A 253 -5.12 17.84 -24.17
CA THR A 253 -4.11 18.10 -25.19
C THR A 253 -4.50 17.46 -26.53
N GLN A 254 -5.12 16.28 -26.50
CA GLN A 254 -5.59 15.58 -27.69
C GLN A 254 -6.74 16.33 -28.38
N GLU A 255 -7.67 16.87 -27.61
CA GLU A 255 -8.77 17.71 -28.12
C GLU A 255 -8.21 18.98 -28.80
N CYS A 256 -7.20 19.61 -28.22
CA CYS A 256 -6.52 20.76 -28.81
C CYS A 256 -5.80 20.40 -30.12
N ALA A 257 -5.07 19.28 -30.14
CA ALA A 257 -4.36 18.80 -31.34
C ALA A 257 -5.33 18.49 -32.50
N GLN A 258 -6.49 17.90 -32.20
CA GLN A 258 -7.56 17.67 -33.18
C GLN A 258 -8.16 18.99 -33.71
N GLY A 259 -8.30 19.99 -32.85
CA GLY A 259 -8.72 21.34 -33.26
C GLY A 259 -7.73 21.97 -34.24
N LEU A 260 -6.43 21.86 -33.95
CA LEU A 260 -5.37 22.33 -34.85
C LEU A 260 -5.39 21.59 -36.20
N GLU A 261 -5.61 20.27 -36.19
CA GLU A 261 -5.73 19.46 -37.41
C GLU A 261 -6.88 19.96 -38.30
N LYS A 262 -8.06 20.19 -37.72
CA LYS A 262 -9.20 20.75 -38.45
C LYS A 262 -8.92 22.13 -39.01
N TRP A 263 -8.28 23.00 -38.23
CA TRP A 263 -7.93 24.36 -38.66
C TRP A 263 -6.94 24.35 -39.84
N ILE A 264 -5.92 23.48 -39.80
CA ILE A 264 -4.98 23.29 -40.92
C ILE A 264 -5.75 22.83 -42.16
N GLN A 265 -6.64 21.83 -42.03
CA GLN A 265 -7.43 21.32 -43.15
C GLN A 265 -8.31 22.40 -43.77
N THR A 266 -9.04 23.19 -42.96
CA THR A 266 -9.85 24.31 -43.46
C THR A 266 -9.01 25.34 -44.20
N GLY A 267 -7.82 25.68 -43.69
CA GLY A 267 -6.90 26.59 -44.37
C GLY A 267 -6.39 26.05 -45.71
N GLU A 268 -6.18 24.73 -45.81
CA GLU A 268 -5.83 24.07 -47.08
C GLU A 268 -6.94 24.16 -48.11
N ASP A 269 -8.17 23.90 -47.68
CA ASP A 269 -9.33 23.92 -48.56
C ASP A 269 -9.60 25.35 -49.07
N PHE A 270 -9.38 26.36 -48.22
CA PHE A 270 -9.47 27.77 -48.62
C PHE A 270 -8.42 28.15 -49.67
N ILE A 271 -7.16 27.76 -49.47
CA ILE A 271 -6.06 28.04 -50.42
C ILE A 271 -6.26 27.30 -51.76
N LYS A 272 -6.87 26.11 -51.75
CA LYS A 272 -7.18 25.36 -52.99
C LYS A 272 -8.44 25.85 -53.70
N GLY A 273 -9.34 26.53 -52.99
CA GLY A 273 -10.59 27.09 -53.52
C GLY A 273 -10.45 28.49 -54.14
N GLU A 274 -9.32 29.18 -53.93
CA GLU A 274 -8.92 30.32 -54.75
C GLU A 274 -8.43 29.81 -56.12
N ASP A 275 -9.36 29.43 -57.00
CA ASP A 275 -9.15 29.67 -58.42
C ASP A 275 -9.02 31.19 -58.57
N PHE A 276 -7.85 31.64 -59.03
CA PHE A 276 -7.64 33.03 -59.44
C PHE A 276 -8.76 33.38 -60.42
N ILE A 277 -9.67 34.28 -60.03
CA ILE A 277 -10.48 35.00 -61.01
C ILE A 277 -9.48 35.89 -61.73
N ASP A 278 -8.98 35.42 -62.86
CA ASP A 278 -8.23 36.25 -63.81
C ASP A 278 -9.24 37.25 -64.36
N VAL A 279 -9.32 38.41 -63.70
CA VAL A 279 -10.11 39.53 -64.21
C VAL A 279 -9.28 40.09 -65.36
N GLU A 280 -9.54 39.60 -66.58
CA GLU A 280 -9.06 40.23 -67.81
C GLU A 280 -9.43 41.72 -67.74
N PRO A 281 -8.45 42.65 -67.87
CA PRO A 281 -8.79 44.06 -67.93
C PRO A 281 -9.58 44.31 -69.21
N GLU A 282 -10.75 44.93 -69.09
CA GLU A 282 -11.53 45.41 -70.25
C GLU A 282 -10.63 46.35 -71.07
N GLU A 283 -10.31 45.95 -72.31
CA GLU A 283 -9.66 46.82 -73.28
C GLU A 283 -10.65 47.93 -73.70
N GLU A 284 -10.22 49.20 -73.55
CA GLU A 284 -10.96 50.43 -73.93
C GLU A 284 -11.21 50.55 -75.44
#